data_AF-A0A7C0WGH3-F1
#
_entry.id   AF-A0A7C0WGH3-F1
#
_cell.length_a   1.000
_cell.length_b   1.000
_cell.length_c   1.000
_cell.angle_alpha   90.00
_cell.angle_beta   90.00
_cell.angle_gamma   90.00
#
_symmetry.space_group_name_H-M   'P 1'
#
loop_
_entity.id
_entity.type
_entity.pdbx_description
1 polymer ?
#
loop_
_entity_poly.entity_id
_entity_poly.type
_entity_poly.pdbx_seq_one_letter_code
_entity_poly.pdbx_strand_id
1 'polypeptide(L)' 'MLNAVDKAIASRRSVRAFLPRPVPRKLVEHILEVASRAPSGTNTQPWKVRVLAGDAKTRLCEAVLHAHETEADKHSFS' A
#
# COMPACT_ATOMS: atom_id res chain seq x y z
N MET A 1 -25.35 -14.70 11.01
CA MET A 1 -25.03 -13.72 9.94
C MET A 1 -23.80 -12.97 10.40
N LEU A 2 -22.68 -12.98 9.66
CA LEU A 2 -21.48 -12.23 10.03
C LEU A 2 -21.81 -10.73 10.02
N ASN A 3 -21.42 -10.00 11.06
CA ASN A 3 -21.62 -8.56 11.08
C ASN A 3 -20.70 -7.86 10.06
N ALA A 4 -20.87 -6.55 9.85
CA ALA A 4 -20.10 -5.82 8.86
C ALA A 4 -18.57 -5.88 9.09
N VAL A 5 -18.14 -5.89 10.35
CA VAL A 5 -16.72 -6.00 10.74
C VAL A 5 -16.19 -7.38 10.40
N ASP A 6 -16.88 -8.44 10.84
CA ASP A 6 -16.46 -9.82 10.57
C ASP A 6 -16.38 -10.09 9.06
N LYS A 7 -17.34 -9.57 8.29
CA LYS A 7 -17.36 -9.69 6.83
C LYS A 7 -16.18 -8.99 6.17
N ALA A 8 -15.82 -7.78 6.63
CA ALA A 8 -14.67 -7.05 6.09
C ALA A 8 -13.36 -7.81 6.35
N ILE A 9 -13.21 -8.37 7.55
CA ILE A 9 -12.02 -9.16 7.94
C ILE A 9 -11.94 -10.44 7.12
N ALA A 10 -13.02 -11.23 7.07
CA ALA A 10 -13.02 -12.55 6.41
C ALA A 10 -12.93 -12.47 4.87
N SER A 11 -13.38 -11.37 4.26
CA SER A 11 -13.33 -11.20 2.81
C SER A 11 -12.00 -10.64 2.28
N ARG A 12 -11.11 -10.12 3.13
CA ARG A 12 -9.82 -9.57 2.73
C ARG A 12 -8.91 -10.66 2.15
N ARG A 13 -8.39 -10.43 0.94
CA ARG A 13 -7.45 -11.33 0.24
C ARG A 13 -6.22 -10.56 -0.23
N SER A 14 -5.10 -11.27 -0.37
CA SER A 14 -3.90 -10.75 -1.02
C SER A 14 -4.08 -10.83 -2.55
N VAL A 15 -4.55 -9.75 -3.14
CA VAL A 15 -4.82 -9.64 -4.59
C VAL A 15 -3.52 -9.39 -5.35
N ARG A 16 -3.30 -10.12 -6.45
CA ARG A 16 -2.05 -10.06 -7.27
C ARG A 16 -2.24 -9.51 -8.68
N ALA A 17 -3.47 -9.19 -9.07
CA ALA A 17 -3.79 -8.55 -10.35
C ALA A 17 -4.90 -7.51 -10.13
N PHE A 18 -4.71 -6.31 -10.67
CA PHE A 18 -5.61 -5.17 -10.48
C PHE A 18 -6.11 -4.66 -11.83
N LEU A 19 -7.34 -4.15 -11.86
CA LEU A 19 -7.86 -3.44 -13.02
C LEU A 19 -7.10 -2.11 -13.21
N PRO A 20 -7.05 -1.56 -14.44
CA PRO A 20 -6.46 -0.25 -14.71
C PRO A 20 -7.31 0.92 -14.17
N ARG A 21 -8.45 0.63 -13.52
CA ARG A 21 -9.39 1.63 -13.00
C ARG A 21 -8.82 2.31 -11.75
N PRO A 22 -8.61 3.64 -11.77
CA PRO A 22 -8.10 4.35 -10.60
C PRO A 22 -9.13 4.40 -9.47
N VAL A 23 -8.65 4.46 -8.23
CA VAL A 23 -9.47 4.72 -7.05
C VAL A 23 -9.65 6.23 -6.88
N PRO A 24 -10.86 6.76 -6.62
CA PRO A 24 -11.05 8.18 -6.36
C PRO A 24 -10.19 8.66 -5.18
N ARG A 25 -9.54 9.81 -5.34
CA ARG A 25 -8.63 10.37 -4.32
C ARG A 25 -9.27 10.50 -2.94
N LYS A 26 -10.50 11.04 -2.88
CA LYS A 26 -11.24 11.21 -1.63
C LYS A 26 -11.44 9.90 -0.87
N LEU A 27 -11.63 8.79 -1.59
CA LEU A 27 -11.79 7.47 -0.97
C LEU A 27 -10.47 6.98 -0.36
N VAL A 28 -9.34 7.22 -1.04
CA VAL A 28 -8.01 6.91 -0.50
C VAL A 28 -7.73 7.72 0.76
N GLU A 29 -8.02 9.03 0.73
CA GLU A 29 -7.86 9.92 1.90
C GLU A 29 -8.70 9.45 3.09
N HIS A 30 -9.97 9.08 2.86
CA HIS A 30 -10.84 8.55 3.90
C HIS A 30 -10.31 7.24 4.51
N ILE A 31 -9.81 6.32 3.68
CA ILE A 31 -9.21 5.06 4.17
C ILE A 31 -8.01 5.37 5.07
N LEU A 32 -7.16 6.32 4.68
CA LEU A 32 -5.99 6.72 5.46
C LEU A 32 -6.37 7.39 6.78
N GLU A 33 -7.40 8.22 6.79
CA GLU A 33 -7.93 8.84 8.01
C GLU A 33 -8.46 7.80 9.00
N VAL A 34 -9.16 6.77 8.50
CA VAL A 34 -9.62 5.66 9.36
C VAL A 34 -8.42 4.84 9.84
N ALA A 35 -7.46 4.53 8.96
CA ALA A 35 -6.30 3.72 9.27
C ALA A 35 -5.35 4.40 10.28
N SER A 36 -5.28 5.74 10.30
CA SER A 36 -4.42 6.47 11.25
C SER A 36 -4.86 6.33 12.70
N ARG A 37 -6.04 5.76 12.97
CA ARG A 37 -6.51 5.43 14.32
C ARG A 37 -5.94 4.13 14.88
N ALA A 38 -5.11 3.41 14.12
CA ALA A 38 -4.39 2.25 14.64
C ALA A 38 -3.55 2.65 15.86
N PRO A 39 -3.52 1.85 16.94
CA PRO A 39 -2.69 2.15 18.09
C PRO A 39 -1.21 1.99 17.76
N SER A 40 -0.36 2.72 18.48
CA SER A 40 1.11 2.55 18.46
C SER A 40 1.69 2.70 19.86
N GLY A 41 2.88 2.13 20.09
CA GLY A 41 3.61 2.34 21.34
C GLY A 41 3.73 3.83 21.67
N THR A 42 3.36 4.18 22.91
CA THR A 42 3.29 5.58 23.41
C THR A 42 2.57 6.56 22.49
N ASN A 43 1.66 6.09 21.63
CA ASN A 43 0.96 6.88 20.60
C ASN A 43 1.89 7.68 19.67
N THR A 44 3.11 7.18 19.43
CA THR A 44 4.12 7.83 18.56
C THR A 44 3.72 7.97 17.11
N GLN A 45 2.78 7.15 16.62
CA GLN A 45 2.29 7.14 15.25
C GLN A 45 3.45 7.22 14.22
N PRO A 46 4.42 6.28 14.29
CA PRO A 46 5.71 6.43 13.60
C PRO A 46 5.60 6.28 12.08
N TRP A 47 4.45 5.85 11.57
CA TRP A 47 4.24 5.62 10.14
C TRP A 47 4.38 6.89 9.33
N LYS A 48 5.11 6.78 8.21
CA LYS A 48 5.17 7.78 7.14
C LYS A 48 4.58 7.15 5.89
N VAL A 49 3.34 7.51 5.58
CA VAL A 49 2.64 6.97 4.40
C VAL A 49 2.88 7.89 3.21
N ARG A 50 3.41 7.32 2.11
CA ARG A 50 3.55 8.00 0.81
C ARG A 50 2.63 7.31 -0.19
N VAL A 51 1.66 8.05 -0.72
CA VAL A 51 0.75 7.53 -1.75
C VAL A 51 1.20 8.05 -3.11
N LEU A 52 1.33 7.13 -4.07
CA LEU A 52 1.70 7.45 -5.45
C LEU A 52 0.57 7.01 -6.38
N ALA A 53 0.27 7.86 -7.36
CA ALA A 53 -0.72 7.61 -8.42
C ALA A 53 -0.21 8.21 -9.74
N GLY A 54 -0.81 7.79 -10.85
CA GLY A 54 -0.42 8.23 -12.19
C GLY A 54 1.08 8.05 -12.46
N ASP A 55 1.68 9.03 -13.12
CA ASP A 55 3.06 8.98 -13.59
C ASP A 55 4.09 8.77 -12.47
N ALA A 56 3.83 9.29 -11.27
CA ALA A 56 4.73 9.10 -10.13
C ALA A 56 4.78 7.62 -9.70
N LYS A 57 3.65 6.91 -9.77
CA LYS A 57 3.60 5.47 -9.53
C LYS A 57 4.31 4.72 -10.65
N THR A 58 4.05 5.08 -11.90
CA THR A 58 4.67 4.45 -13.08
C THR A 58 6.20 4.52 -13.00
N ARG A 59 6.76 5.72 -12.77
CA ARG A 59 8.21 5.91 -12.62
C ARG A 59 8.81 5.09 -11.49
N LEU A 60 8.11 4.95 -10.36
CA LEU A 60 8.60 4.11 -9.26
C LEU A 60 8.60 2.63 -9.67
N CYS A 61 7.54 2.15 -10.34
CA CYS A 61 7.48 0.77 -10.81
C CYS A 61 8.60 0.46 -11.80
N GLU A 62 8.84 1.35 -12.76
CA GLU A 62 9.94 1.22 -13.73
C GLU A 62 11.31 1.18 -13.04
N ALA A 63 11.55 2.09 -12.08
CA ALA A 63 12.81 2.11 -11.33
C ALA A 63 13.04 0.83 -10.52
N VAL A 64 11.98 0.29 -9.88
CA VAL A 64 12.07 -0.97 -9.13
C VAL A 64 12.38 -2.15 -10.06
N LEU A 65 11.73 -2.23 -11.22
CA LEU A 65 12.00 -3.27 -12.21
C LEU A 65 13.43 -3.17 -12.74
N HIS A 66 13.87 -1.96 -13.08
CA HIS A 66 15.23 -1.72 -13.55
C HIS A 66 16.27 -2.13 -12.51
N ALA A 67 16.12 -1.72 -11.25
CA ALA A 67 17.05 -2.09 -10.18
C ALA A 67 17.10 -3.60 -9.95
N HIS A 68 15.96 -4.29 -10.06
CA HIS A 68 15.91 -5.75 -9.98
C HIS A 68 16.67 -6.43 -11.13
N GLU A 69 16.59 -5.88 -12.35
CA GLU A 69 17.25 -6.44 -13.53
C GLU A 69 18.75 -6.16 -13.60
N THR A 70 19.20 -4.99 -13.14
CA THR A 70 20.58 -4.51 -13.34
C THR A 70 21.44 -4.50 -12.08
N GLU A 71 20.82 -4.61 -10.89
CA GLU A 71 21.50 -4.44 -9.60
C GLU A 71 21.20 -5.57 -8.60
N ALA A 72 20.80 -6.74 -9.08
CA ALA A 72 20.38 -7.88 -8.25
C ALA A 72 21.41 -8.24 -7.15
N ASP A 73 22.71 -8.16 -7.46
CA ASP A 73 23.78 -8.51 -6.52
C ASP A 73 24.24 -7.36 -5.63
N LYS A 74 23.89 -6.10 -5.94
CA LYS A 74 24.37 -4.92 -5.19
C LYS A 74 23.80 -4.81 -3.78
N HIS A 75 22.65 -5.45 -3.53
CA HIS A 75 21.95 -5.43 -2.26
C HIS A 75 21.88 -6.82 -1.60
N SER A 76 22.62 -7.80 -2.14
CA SER A 76 22.82 -9.07 -1.47
C SER A 76 23.71 -8.84 -0.25
N PHE A 77 23.14 -9.06 0.94
CA PHE A 77 23.88 -9.06 2.19
C PHE A 77 24.81 -10.29 2.18
N SER A 78 26.13 -10.08 2.02
CA SER A 78 27.14 -11.06 2.44
C SER A 78 27.45 -10.89 3.92
#